data_AF-A0A977PUT3-F1
#
_entry.id   AF-A0A977PUT3-F1
#
_cell.length_a   1.000
_cell.length_b   1.000
_cell.length_c   1.000
_cell.angle_alpha   90.00
_cell.angle_beta   90.00
_cell.angle_gamma   90.00
#
_symmetry.space_group_name_H-M   'P 1'
#
loop_
_entity.id
_entity.type
_entity.pdbx_description
1 polymer ?
#
loop_
_entity_poly.entity_id
_entity_poly.type
_entity_poly.pdbx_seq_one_letter_code
_entity_poly.pdbx_strand_id
1 'polypeptide(L)'
;MSRDFSEIPDRPGIYAVRHRYQGLLYIGKTKSLRGRFKGGHKAFLWAWLDQYTSEDVRIAVQTIPYSKNPALLLELEAIILRATEPPYNVQIPMES
;
A
#
# COMPACT_ATOMS: atom_id res chain seq x y z
N MET A 1 4.55 -13.07 -8.24
CA MET A 1 5.44 -11.89 -8.14
C MET A 1 6.84 -12.38 -7.82
N SER A 2 7.86 -11.85 -8.49
CA SER A 2 9.25 -12.14 -8.15
C SER A 2 9.61 -11.55 -6.78
N ARG A 3 10.58 -12.16 -6.07
CA ARG A 3 11.02 -11.73 -4.72
C ARG A 3 11.55 -10.29 -4.67
N ASP A 4 11.93 -9.73 -5.81
CA ASP A 4 12.51 -8.39 -5.95
C ASP A 4 11.48 -7.31 -6.33
N PHE A 5 10.22 -7.68 -6.57
CA PHE A 5 9.17 -6.76 -7.03
C PHE A 5 9.60 -5.92 -8.25
N SER A 6 10.37 -6.51 -9.18
CA SER A 6 10.92 -5.81 -10.34
C SER A 6 9.85 -5.15 -11.23
N GLU A 7 8.65 -5.71 -11.27
CA GLU A 7 7.48 -5.16 -11.97
C GLU A 7 6.89 -3.90 -11.31
N ILE A 8 7.21 -3.64 -10.03
CA ILE A 8 6.80 -2.43 -9.33
C ILE A 8 7.78 -1.29 -9.65
N PRO A 9 7.29 -0.10 -10.04
CA PRO A 9 8.14 1.06 -10.30
C PRO A 9 8.98 1.47 -9.09
N ASP A 10 10.23 1.88 -9.30
CA ASP A 10 11.06 2.48 -8.26
C ASP A 10 10.93 4.02 -8.27
N ARG A 11 9.75 4.52 -7.89
CA ARG A 11 9.45 5.96 -7.86
C ARG A 11 8.41 6.30 -6.79
N PRO A 12 8.23 7.60 -6.45
CA PRO A 12 7.20 8.01 -5.50
C PRO A 12 5.78 7.68 -5.98
N GLY A 13 4.90 7.37 -5.04
CA GLY A 13 3.51 7.06 -5.35
C GLY A 13 2.70 6.60 -4.15
N ILE A 14 1.47 6.20 -4.45
CA ILE A 14 0.54 5.56 -3.52
C ILE A 14 0.51 4.07 -3.84
N TYR A 15 0.45 3.25 -2.81
CA TYR A 15 0.28 1.81 -2.93
C TYR A 15 -0.83 1.33 -2.01
N ALA A 16 -1.44 0.22 -2.40
CA ALA A 16 -2.49 -0.43 -1.65
C ALA A 16 -2.25 -1.95 -1.61
N VAL A 17 -2.66 -2.56 -0.51
CA VAL A 17 -2.89 -4.00 -0.41
C VAL A 17 -4.40 -4.20 -0.35
N ARG A 18 -4.95 -5.00 -1.26
CA ARG A 18 -6.38 -5.24 -1.37
C ARG A 18 -6.69 -6.72 -1.41
N HIS A 19 -7.81 -7.12 -0.81
CA HIS A 19 -8.40 -8.42 -0.98
C HIS A 19 -9.36 -8.40 -2.18
N ARG A 20 -9.55 -9.54 -2.83
CA ARG A 20 -10.49 -9.70 -3.94
C ARG A 20 -11.94 -9.37 -3.54
N TYR A 21 -12.34 -9.78 -2.34
CA TYR A 21 -13.73 -9.65 -1.87
C TYR A 21 -13.92 -8.65 -0.72
N GLN A 22 -12.88 -8.40 0.10
CA GLN A 22 -12.98 -7.50 1.26
C GLN A 22 -12.61 -6.06 0.90
N GLY A 23 -12.15 -5.82 -0.35
CA GLY A 23 -11.73 -4.50 -0.79
C GLY A 23 -10.37 -4.10 -0.25
N LEU A 24 -10.23 -2.83 0.14
CA LEU A 24 -8.97 -2.23 0.53
C LEU A 24 -8.58 -2.63 1.95
N LEU A 25 -7.45 -3.33 2.11
CA LEU A 25 -6.95 -3.77 3.41
C LEU A 25 -5.96 -2.77 4.01
N TYR A 26 -5.13 -2.18 3.15
CA TYR A 26 -4.12 -1.19 3.54
C TYR A 26 -3.86 -0.22 2.40
N ILE A 27 -3.57 1.04 2.71
CA ILE A 27 -3.05 2.05 1.78
C ILE A 27 -1.89 2.82 2.41
N GLY A 28 -0.93 3.24 1.59
CA GLY A 28 0.13 4.12 2.03
C GLY A 28 0.78 4.91 0.90
N LYS A 29 1.55 5.94 1.25
CA LYS A 29 2.47 6.63 0.35
C LYS A 29 3.93 6.22 0.57
N THR A 30 4.76 6.39 -0.45
CA THR A 30 6.21 6.12 -0.35
C THR A 30 6.99 6.94 -1.37
N LYS A 31 8.28 7.18 -1.10
CA LYS A 31 9.25 7.75 -2.06
C LYS A 31 9.73 6.71 -3.08
N SER A 32 9.59 5.43 -2.77
CA SER A 32 9.91 4.30 -3.65
C SER A 32 8.85 3.22 -3.50
N LEU A 33 8.01 3.04 -4.52
CA LEU A 33 6.97 2.00 -4.54
C LEU A 33 7.60 0.60 -4.42
N ARG A 34 8.63 0.29 -5.22
CA ARG A 34 9.37 -0.97 -5.11
C ARG A 34 10.03 -1.14 -3.73
N GLY A 35 10.74 -0.11 -3.26
CA GLY A 35 11.46 -0.13 -1.99
C GLY A 35 10.55 -0.38 -0.79
N ARG A 36 9.29 0.06 -0.84
CA ARG A 36 8.32 -0.15 0.24
C ARG A 36 7.95 -1.61 0.49
N PHE A 37 8.07 -2.46 -0.51
CA PHE A 37 7.82 -3.90 -0.41
C PHE A 37 9.09 -4.72 -0.26
N LYS A 38 10.27 -4.11 -0.46
CA LYS A 38 11.56 -4.77 -0.27
C LYS A 38 11.74 -5.13 1.21
N GLY A 39 12.01 -6.40 1.50
CA GLY A 39 12.08 -6.91 2.87
C GLY A 39 10.72 -7.25 3.50
N GLY A 40 9.64 -7.18 2.72
CA GLY A 40 8.28 -7.51 3.17
C GLY A 40 7.42 -6.27 3.44
N HIS A 41 6.16 -6.52 3.81
CA HIS A 41 5.21 -5.46 4.15
C HIS A 41 4.25 -5.95 5.23
N LYS A 42 4.03 -5.15 6.27
CA LYS A 42 3.20 -5.51 7.44
C LYS A 42 1.79 -5.97 7.09
N ALA A 43 1.16 -5.36 6.07
CA ALA A 43 -0.17 -5.79 5.60
C ALA A 43 -0.21 -7.25 5.12
N PHE A 44 0.89 -7.82 4.63
CA PHE A 44 0.94 -9.25 4.27
C PHE A 44 1.00 -10.15 5.50
N LEU A 45 1.65 -9.71 6.57
CA LEU A 45 1.63 -10.44 7.85
C LEU A 45 0.21 -10.47 8.42
N TRP A 46 -0.50 -9.35 8.42
CA TRP A 46 -1.89 -9.30 8.90
C TRP A 46 -2.84 -10.12 8.04
N ALA A 47 -2.74 -10.02 6.71
CA ALA A 47 -3.52 -10.89 5.82
C ALA A 47 -3.25 -12.38 6.07
N TRP A 48 -2.01 -12.74 6.42
CA TRP A 48 -1.66 -14.11 6.79
C TRP A 48 -2.25 -14.52 8.15
N LEU A 49 -2.22 -13.64 9.16
CA LEU A 49 -2.86 -13.88 10.46
C LEU A 49 -4.39 -14.05 10.33
N ASP A 50 -5.01 -13.29 9.43
CA ASP A 50 -6.43 -13.41 9.08
C ASP A 50 -6.75 -14.60 8.16
N GLN A 51 -5.74 -15.42 7.85
CA GLN A 51 -5.86 -16.65 7.05
C GLN A 51 -6.35 -16.41 5.61
N TYR A 52 -6.08 -15.24 5.02
CA TYR A 52 -6.39 -15.00 3.61
C TYR A 52 -5.46 -15.81 2.69
N THR A 53 -6.06 -16.32 1.61
CA THR A 53 -5.30 -16.99 0.56
C THR A 53 -4.44 -15.97 -0.18
N SER A 54 -3.25 -16.39 -0.61
CA SER A 54 -2.33 -15.49 -1.33
C SER A 54 -2.92 -15.06 -2.68
N GLU A 55 -3.82 -15.86 -3.23
CA GLU A 55 -4.51 -15.66 -4.50
C GLU A 55 -5.52 -14.51 -4.44
N ASP A 56 -6.06 -14.20 -3.26
CA ASP A 56 -7.04 -13.13 -3.10
C ASP A 56 -6.40 -11.80 -2.67
N VAL A 57 -5.14 -11.79 -2.23
CA VAL A 57 -4.43 -10.57 -1.82
C VAL A 57 -3.56 -10.03 -2.95
N ARG A 58 -3.76 -8.77 -3.34
CA ARG A 58 -3.02 -8.13 -4.44
C ARG A 58 -2.49 -6.76 -4.05
N ILE A 59 -1.35 -6.42 -4.64
CA ILE A 59 -0.78 -5.07 -4.59
C ILE A 59 -1.40 -4.25 -5.73
N ALA A 60 -1.81 -3.02 -5.41
CA ALA A 60 -2.10 -2.00 -6.40
C ALA A 60 -1.14 -0.82 -6.19
N VAL A 61 -0.62 -0.24 -7.26
CA VAL A 61 0.27 0.92 -7.19
C VAL A 61 -0.17 1.99 -8.17
N GLN A 62 -0.06 3.24 -7.75
CA GLN A 62 -0.27 4.40 -8.60
C GLN A 62 0.92 5.35 -8.42
N THR A 63 1.64 5.58 -9.52
CA THR A 63 2.72 6.56 -9.53
C THR A 63 2.13 7.96 -9.55
N ILE A 64 2.67 8.88 -8.75
CA ILE A 64 2.24 10.28 -8.72
C ILE A 64 3.41 11.18 -9.13
N PRO A 65 3.20 12.15 -10.04
CA PRO A 65 4.23 13.13 -10.38
C PRO A 65 4.61 13.98 -9.15
N TYR A 66 5.65 13.57 -8.44
CA TYR A 66 6.10 14.21 -7.20
C TYR A 66 6.63 15.63 -7.40
N SER A 67 7.17 15.92 -8.60
CA SER A 67 7.89 17.16 -8.90
C SER A 67 7.03 18.43 -8.92
N LYS A 68 5.69 18.31 -8.97
CA LYS A 68 4.79 19.48 -9.05
C LYS A 68 4.10 19.82 -7.73
N ASN A 69 3.80 18.83 -6.90
CA ASN A 69 3.14 19.05 -5.62
C ASN A 69 3.46 17.90 -4.65
N PRO A 70 4.45 18.05 -3.75
CA PRO A 70 4.78 17.06 -2.74
C PRO A 70 3.64 16.78 -1.74
N ALA A 71 2.79 17.77 -1.47
CA ALA A 71 1.66 17.65 -0.53
C ALA A 71 0.53 16.79 -1.11
N LEU A 72 0.42 16.69 -2.43
CA LEU A 72 -0.60 15.89 -3.11
C LEU A 72 -0.62 14.43 -2.66
N LEU A 73 0.56 13.83 -2.41
CA LEU A 73 0.64 12.45 -1.90
C LEU A 73 0.00 12.31 -0.52
N LEU A 74 0.25 13.29 0.36
CA LEU A 74 -0.29 13.31 1.72
C LEU A 74 -1.80 13.55 1.70
N GLU A 75 -2.26 14.50 0.89
CA GLU A 75 -3.68 14.82 0.76
C GLU A 75 -4.49 13.66 0.21
N LEU A 76 -4.00 13.00 -0.86
CA LEU A 76 -4.67 11.85 -1.46
C LEU A 76 -4.72 10.66 -0.49
N GLU A 77 -3.62 10.37 0.20
CA GLU A 77 -3.60 9.33 1.24
C GLU A 77 -4.62 9.63 2.33
N ALA A 78 -4.64 10.86 2.85
CA ALA A 78 -5.58 11.26 3.90
C ALA A 78 -7.05 11.20 3.43
N ILE A 79 -7.34 11.59 2.18
CA ILE A 79 -8.69 11.47 1.60
C ILE A 79 -9.11 10.00 1.52
N ILE A 80 -8.24 9.12 1.00
CA ILE A 80 -8.58 7.71 0.83
C ILE A 80 -8.72 7.03 2.20
N LEU A 81 -7.82 7.30 3.15
CA LEU A 81 -7.91 6.78 4.51
C LEU A 81 -9.25 7.13 5.16
N ARG A 82 -9.68 8.39 5.09
CA ARG A 82 -10.98 8.83 5.64
C ARG A 82 -12.17 8.23 4.91
N ALA A 83 -12.06 8.00 3.60
CA ALA A 83 -13.17 7.50 2.80
C ALA A 83 -13.35 5.98 2.90
N THR A 84 -12.31 5.24 3.29
CA THR A 84 -12.28 3.77 3.18
C THR A 84 -11.93 3.04 4.46
N GLU A 85 -11.39 3.72 5.47
CA GLU A 85 -10.99 3.18 6.77
C GLU A 85 -10.37 1.77 6.70
N PRO A 86 -9.25 1.57 5.95
CA PRO A 86 -8.74 0.23 5.72
C PRO A 86 -8.33 -0.44 7.05
N PRO A 87 -8.73 -1.70 7.28
CA PRO A 87 -8.60 -2.34 8.59
C PRO A 87 -7.16 -2.38 9.09
N TYR A 88 -6.17 -2.53 8.21
CA TYR A 88 -4.77 -2.61 8.60
C TYR A 88 -4.07 -1.25 8.70
N ASN A 89 -4.71 -0.16 8.28
CA ASN A 89 -4.25 1.20 8.59
C ASN A 89 -4.68 1.63 9.99
N VAL A 90 -5.84 1.19 10.47
CA VAL A 90 -6.36 1.51 11.82
C VAL A 90 -5.58 0.76 12.90
N GLN A 91 -5.29 -0.53 12.65
CA GLN A 91 -4.58 -1.40 13.60
C GLN A 91 -3.11 -1.03 13.79
N ILE A 92 -2.53 -0.22 12.90
CA ILE A 92 -1.10 0.03 12.89
C ILE A 92 -0.83 1.53 12.75
N PRO A 93 -0.17 2.17 13.74
CA PRO A 93 0.31 3.53 13.58
C PRO A 93 1.14 3.65 12.29
N MET A 94 0.92 4.73 11.54
CA MET A 94 1.85 5.08 10.46
C MET A 94 3.22 5.32 11.09
N GLU A 95 4.25 4.67 10.55
CA GLU A 95 5.63 5.02 10.91
C GLU A 95 5.84 6.48 10.48
N SER A 96 6.02 7.35 11.48
CA SER A 96 6.30 8.78 11.36
C SER A 96 7.68 9.05 10.76
#